data_AF-A0A7K4HJ72-F1
#
_entry.id   AF-A0A7K4HJ72-F1
#
_cell.length_a   1.000
_cell.length_b   1.000
_cell.length_c   1.000
_cell.angle_alpha   90.00
_cell.angle_beta   90.00
_cell.angle_gamma   90.00
#
_symmetry.space_group_name_H-M   'P 1'
#
loop_
_entity.id
_entity.type
_entity.pdbx_description
1 polymer ?
#
loop_
_entity_poly.entity_id
_entity_poly.type
_entity_poly.pdbx_seq_one_letter_code
_entity_poly.pdbx_strand_id
1 'polypeptide(L)'
;MEIACSKSLSNSFKDLLQTLKKIALKYNITIPNVAVRYVLENPVVGGAIIGVRLGVSEHIEQNSKIFTFALDQGDIEQINQVLSKSNDLLQIIGDCGDEYRR
;
A
#
# COMPACT_ATOMS: atom_id res chain seq x y z
N MET A 1 19.72 21.26 20.69
CA MET A 1 19.33 21.69 19.34
C MET A 1 20.06 20.80 18.35
N GLU A 2 19.50 19.86 17.61
CA GLU A 2 18.17 19.28 17.49
C GLU A 2 18.43 17.90 16.87
N ILE A 3 17.93 16.87 17.55
CA ILE A 3 17.56 15.51 17.08
C ILE A 3 17.97 15.19 15.63
N ALA A 4 19.13 14.57 15.46
CA ALA A 4 19.60 13.99 14.19
C ALA A 4 19.04 12.57 13.92
N CYS A 5 17.91 12.19 14.55
CA CYS A 5 17.39 10.82 14.55
C CYS A 5 16.04 10.64 13.80
N SER A 6 15.52 11.66 13.08
CA SER A 6 14.14 11.63 12.54
C SER A 6 14.00 11.80 11.01
N LYS A 7 15.06 12.13 10.28
CA LYS A 7 14.91 12.71 8.92
C LYS A 7 15.06 11.77 7.71
N SER A 8 15.46 10.50 7.84
CA SER A 8 15.63 9.62 6.66
C SER A 8 14.48 8.66 6.38
N LEU A 9 13.67 8.29 7.39
CA LEU A 9 12.62 7.27 7.21
C LEU A 9 11.24 7.83 6.76
N SER A 10 11.04 9.16 6.79
CA SER A 10 9.70 9.78 6.70
C SER A 10 9.26 10.27 5.31
N ASN A 11 10.20 10.56 4.38
CA ASN A 11 9.84 11.12 3.08
C ASN A 11 9.21 10.09 2.14
N SER A 12 9.80 8.90 2.00
CA SER A 12 9.30 7.90 1.04
C SER A 12 7.93 7.34 1.42
N PHE A 13 7.67 7.15 2.72
CA PHE A 13 6.35 6.73 3.19
C PHE A 13 5.28 7.82 2.96
N LYS A 14 5.63 9.09 3.17
CA LYS A 14 4.72 10.21 2.89
C LYS A 14 4.41 10.32 1.40
N ASP A 15 5.40 10.16 0.54
CA ASP A 15 5.23 10.17 -0.93
C ASP A 15 4.33 9.01 -1.39
N LEU A 16 4.47 7.84 -0.76
CA LEU A 16 3.62 6.69 -1.02
C LEU A 16 2.17 7.00 -0.63
N LEU A 17 1.95 7.49 0.59
CA LEU A 17 0.61 7.86 1.04
C LEU A 17 -0.04 8.95 0.17
N GLN A 18 0.73 9.92 -0.32
CA GLN A 18 0.23 10.93 -1.25
C GLN A 18 -0.17 10.33 -2.60
N THR A 19 0.61 9.38 -3.10
CA THR A 19 0.33 8.66 -4.34
C THR A 19 -0.92 7.81 -4.21
N LEU A 20 -1.01 7.00 -3.15
CA LEU A 20 -2.20 6.21 -2.83
C LEU A 20 -3.43 7.10 -2.64
N LYS A 21 -3.29 8.29 -2.03
CA LYS A 21 -4.40 9.24 -1.87
C LYS A 21 -4.91 9.74 -3.22
N LYS A 22 -4.03 10.07 -4.18
CA LYS A 22 -4.45 10.50 -5.53
C LYS A 22 -5.25 9.41 -6.24
N ILE A 23 -4.77 8.17 -6.18
CA ILE A 23 -5.45 7.00 -6.77
C ILE A 23 -6.79 6.74 -6.06
N ALA A 24 -6.80 6.82 -4.73
CA ALA A 24 -8.03 6.65 -3.93
C ALA A 24 -9.11 7.67 -4.35
N LEU A 25 -8.73 8.93 -4.58
CA LEU A 25 -9.64 9.97 -5.08
C LEU A 25 -10.15 9.68 -6.50
N LYS A 26 -9.29 9.19 -7.41
CA LYS A 26 -9.67 8.79 -8.79
C LYS A 26 -10.79 7.75 -8.80
N TYR A 27 -10.75 6.78 -7.89
CA TYR A 27 -11.73 5.69 -7.81
C TYR A 27 -12.83 5.90 -6.75
N ASN A 28 -12.84 7.03 -6.04
CA ASN A 28 -13.76 7.31 -4.92
C ASN A 28 -13.75 6.21 -3.83
N ILE A 29 -12.55 5.75 -3.48
CA ILE A 29 -12.29 4.71 -2.47
C ILE A 29 -11.25 5.23 -1.45
N THR A 30 -10.84 4.39 -0.52
CA THR A 30 -9.92 4.77 0.57
C THR A 30 -8.48 4.32 0.27
N ILE A 31 -7.49 4.97 0.89
CA ILE A 31 -6.07 4.56 0.82
C ILE A 31 -5.88 3.05 1.12
N PRO A 32 -6.44 2.47 2.21
CA PRO A 32 -6.28 1.04 2.48
C PRO A 32 -6.87 0.17 1.37
N ASN A 33 -7.96 0.58 0.71
CA ASN A 33 -8.50 -0.18 -0.41
C ASN A 33 -7.54 -0.22 -1.60
N VAL A 34 -6.88 0.91 -1.93
CA VAL A 34 -5.82 0.94 -2.97
C VAL A 34 -4.69 -0.01 -2.59
N ALA A 35 -4.22 0.06 -1.34
CA ALA A 35 -3.07 -0.73 -0.89
C ALA A 35 -3.37 -2.24 -0.93
N VAL A 36 -4.53 -2.66 -0.44
CA VAL A 36 -4.92 -4.08 -0.49
C VAL A 36 -5.14 -4.52 -1.95
N ARG A 37 -5.78 -3.69 -2.78
CA ARG A 37 -5.96 -4.01 -4.20
C ARG A 37 -4.62 -4.20 -4.90
N TYR A 38 -3.65 -3.32 -4.66
CA TYR A 38 -2.30 -3.43 -5.22
C TYR A 38 -1.62 -4.76 -4.87
N VAL A 39 -1.72 -5.21 -3.61
CA VAL A 39 -1.19 -6.51 -3.19
C VAL A 39 -1.91 -7.67 -3.90
N LEU A 40 -3.22 -7.58 -4.08
CA LEU A 40 -4.04 -8.60 -4.77
C LEU A 40 -3.82 -8.65 -6.29
N GLU A 41 -3.21 -7.63 -6.91
CA GLU A 41 -2.85 -7.68 -8.35
C GLU A 41 -1.67 -8.64 -8.62
N ASN A 42 -0.91 -9.02 -7.58
CA ASN A 42 0.17 -10.00 -7.74
C ASN A 42 -0.43 -11.41 -7.92
N PRO A 43 -0.20 -12.10 -9.06
CA PRO A 43 -0.82 -13.39 -9.35
C PRO A 43 -0.46 -14.50 -8.37
N VAL A 44 0.61 -14.34 -7.58
CA VAL A 44 0.99 -15.33 -6.56
C VAL A 44 0.30 -15.10 -5.20
N VAL A 45 -0.42 -13.98 -5.03
CA VAL A 45 -1.16 -13.68 -3.80
C VAL A 45 -2.54 -14.32 -3.86
N GLY A 46 -2.78 -15.31 -3.01
CA GLY A 46 -4.07 -16.00 -2.91
C GLY A 46 -5.16 -15.21 -2.15
N GLY A 47 -4.77 -14.19 -1.37
CA GLY A 47 -5.72 -13.35 -0.63
C GLY A 47 -5.06 -12.39 0.36
N ALA A 48 -5.84 -11.46 0.89
CA ALA A 48 -5.41 -10.49 1.90
C ALA A 48 -6.35 -10.52 3.11
N ILE A 49 -5.79 -10.45 4.33
CA ILE A 49 -6.55 -10.47 5.59
C ILE A 49 -6.56 -9.05 6.16
N ILE A 50 -7.76 -8.50 6.39
CA ILE A 50 -7.94 -7.15 6.96
C ILE A 50 -8.48 -7.28 8.39
N GLY A 51 -7.64 -6.95 9.37
CA GLY A 51 -8.07 -6.89 10.77
C GLY A 51 -8.94 -5.66 11.03
N VAL A 52 -10.11 -5.84 11.66
CA VAL A 52 -10.99 -4.75 12.09
C VAL A 52 -11.24 -4.83 13.60
N ARG A 53 -11.32 -3.68 14.28
CA ARG A 53 -11.68 -3.59 15.70
C ARG A 53 -13.19 -3.34 15.81
N LEU A 54 -13.93 -4.42 16.05
CA LEU A 54 -15.38 -4.38 16.24
C LEU A 54 -15.74 -3.50 17.46
N GLY A 55 -16.78 -2.67 17.32
CA GLY A 55 -17.27 -1.79 18.39
C GLY A 55 -16.59 -0.43 18.52
N VAL A 56 -15.54 -0.14 17.75
CA VAL A 56 -14.91 1.20 17.69
C VAL A 56 -15.09 1.83 16.31
N SER A 57 -14.88 1.05 15.24
CA SER A 57 -15.16 1.50 13.88
C SER A 57 -15.61 0.33 13.00
N GLU A 58 -16.71 0.55 12.29
CA GLU A 58 -17.26 -0.41 11.34
C GLU A 58 -16.85 -0.01 9.91
N HIS A 59 -15.80 -0.65 9.39
CA HIS A 59 -15.31 -0.41 8.03
C HIS A 59 -15.66 -1.53 7.05
N ILE A 60 -16.60 -2.41 7.41
CA ILE A 60 -16.97 -3.59 6.61
C ILE A 60 -17.40 -3.18 5.18
N GLU A 61 -18.27 -2.19 5.06
CA GLU A 61 -18.72 -1.69 3.75
C GLU A 61 -17.56 -1.07 2.95
N GLN A 62 -16.69 -0.31 3.61
CA GLN A 62 -15.55 0.31 2.92
C GLN A 62 -14.54 -0.73 2.45
N ASN A 63 -14.24 -1.75 3.27
CA ASN A 63 -13.34 -2.84 2.91
C ASN A 63 -13.90 -3.67 1.73
N SER A 64 -15.22 -3.82 1.65
CA SER A 64 -15.85 -4.55 0.54
C SER A 64 -15.64 -3.87 -0.82
N LYS A 65 -15.39 -2.55 -0.86
CA LYS A 65 -15.11 -1.80 -2.10
C LYS A 65 -13.78 -2.18 -2.77
N ILE A 66 -12.93 -2.99 -2.14
CA ILE A 66 -11.70 -3.51 -2.76
C ILE A 66 -12.01 -4.29 -4.05
N PHE A 67 -13.21 -4.90 -4.13
CA PHE A 67 -13.63 -5.69 -5.29
C PHE A 67 -14.39 -4.88 -6.35
N THR A 68 -14.64 -3.59 -6.13
CA THR A 68 -15.45 -2.77 -7.04
C THR A 68 -14.62 -1.94 -8.02
N PHE A 69 -13.29 -2.07 -7.99
CA PHE A 69 -12.39 -1.38 -8.91
C PHE A 69 -11.17 -2.25 -9.24
N ALA A 70 -10.46 -1.86 -10.30
CA ALA A 70 -9.17 -2.42 -10.68
C ALA A 70 -8.19 -1.26 -10.90
N LEU A 71 -6.94 -1.47 -10.49
CA LEU A 71 -5.86 -0.52 -10.77
C LEU A 71 -5.51 -0.63 -12.25
N ASP A 72 -5.41 0.51 -12.93
CA ASP A 72 -4.85 0.50 -14.27
C ASP A 72 -3.32 0.46 -14.24
N GLN A 73 -2.72 0.23 -15.41
CA GLN A 73 -1.27 0.16 -15.56
C GLN A 73 -0.58 1.45 -15.08
N GLY A 74 -1.20 2.61 -15.29
CA GLY A 74 -0.65 3.90 -14.86
C GLY A 74 -0.67 4.08 -13.34
N ASP A 75 -1.67 3.54 -12.65
CA ASP A 75 -1.71 3.53 -11.19
C ASP A 75 -0.62 2.63 -10.60
N ILE A 76 -0.44 1.44 -11.18
CA ILE A 76 0.60 0.47 -10.79
C ILE A 76 1.99 1.10 -10.98
N GLU A 77 2.23 1.75 -12.12
CA GLU A 77 3.50 2.43 -12.40
C GLU A 77 3.79 3.56 -11.42
N GLN A 78 2.78 4.38 -11.08
CA GLN A 78 2.94 5.44 -10.09
C GLN A 78 3.33 4.90 -8.70
N ILE A 79 2.72 3.79 -8.27
CA ILE A 79 3.05 3.14 -7.00
C ILE A 79 4.50 2.60 -7.05
N ASN A 80 4.85 1.88 -8.11
CA ASN A 80 6.17 1.29 -8.30
C ASN A 80 7.30 2.34 -8.32
N GLN A 81 7.06 3.51 -8.93
CA GLN A 81 8.03 4.62 -8.94
C GLN A 81 8.35 5.18 -7.55
N VAL A 82 7.42 5.09 -6.60
CA VAL A 82 7.66 5.53 -5.22
C VAL A 82 8.32 4.42 -4.41
N LEU A 83 7.88 3.16 -4.60
CA LEU A 83 8.48 2.01 -3.95
C LEU A 83 9.96 1.82 -4.35
N SER A 84 10.31 2.08 -5.62
CA SER A 84 11.70 2.03 -6.10
C SER A 84 12.63 3.08 -5.49
N LYS A 85 12.09 4.07 -4.76
CA LYS A 85 12.87 5.07 -4.00
C LYS A 85 13.06 4.67 -2.53
N SER A 86 12.37 3.61 -2.09
CA SER A 86 12.34 3.13 -0.70
C SER A 86 13.35 1.99 -0.45
N ASN A 87 14.40 1.93 -1.28
CA ASN A 87 15.27 0.77 -1.49
C ASN A 87 15.93 0.18 -0.24
N ASP A 88 16.15 0.95 0.82
CA ASP A 88 16.90 0.44 1.97
C ASP A 88 16.19 -0.74 2.67
N LEU A 89 14.86 -0.74 2.76
CA LEU A 89 14.15 -1.85 3.39
C LEU A 89 13.89 -3.00 2.41
N LEU A 90 13.30 -2.72 1.24
CA LEU A 90 13.01 -3.76 0.23
C LEU A 90 14.25 -4.55 -0.21
N GLN A 91 15.45 -3.93 -0.28
CA GLN A 91 16.67 -4.66 -0.60
C GLN A 91 17.21 -5.51 0.56
N ILE A 92 16.98 -5.09 1.81
CA ILE A 92 17.47 -5.80 3.00
C ILE A 92 16.55 -6.96 3.39
N ILE A 93 15.23 -6.75 3.33
CA ILE A 93 14.23 -7.74 3.79
C ILE A 93 13.50 -8.46 2.65
N GLY A 94 13.61 -7.99 1.41
CA GLY A 94 12.79 -8.50 0.29
C GLY A 94 11.36 -7.98 0.35
N ASP A 95 10.57 -8.29 -0.68
CA ASP A 95 9.13 -8.14 -0.60
C ASP A 95 8.54 -9.25 0.28
N CYS A 96 7.46 -8.95 1.00
CA CYS A 96 6.79 -9.92 1.86
C CYS A 96 6.37 -11.15 1.02
N GLY A 97 6.94 -12.31 1.37
CA GLY A 97 6.70 -13.56 0.68
C GLY A 97 7.81 -13.98 -0.29
N ASP A 98 8.84 -13.16 -0.53
CA ASP A 98 10.03 -13.56 -1.31
C ASP A 98 10.71 -14.80 -0.70
N GLU A 99 10.61 -14.97 0.60
CA GLU A 99 11.10 -16.14 1.33
C GLU A 99 10.41 -17.45 0.94
N TYR A 100 9.17 -17.40 0.44
CA TYR A 100 8.43 -18.57 -0.06
C TYR A 100 8.52 -18.73 -1.59
N ARG A 101 9.17 -17.80 -2.28
CA ARG A 101 9.27 -17.73 -3.76
C ARG A 101 10.60 -18.27 -4.31
N ARG A 102 11.46 -18.86 -3.47
CA ARG A 102 12.74 -19.48 -3.87
C ARG A 102 12.61 -20.97 -4.16
#